data_AF-A0A2V2DT89-F1
#
_entry.id   AF-A0A2V2DT89-F1
#
_cell.length_a   1.000
_cell.length_b   1.000
_cell.length_c   1.000
_cell.angle_alpha   90.00
_cell.angle_beta   90.00
_cell.angle_gamma   90.00
#
_symmetry.space_group_name_H-M   'P 1'
#
loop_
_entity.id
_entity.type
_entity.pdbx_description
1 polymer ?
#
loop_
_entity_poly.entity_id
_entity_poly.type
_entity_poly.pdbx_seq_one_letter_code
_entity_poly.pdbx_strand_id
1 'polypeptide(L)'
;MDTQFIRERITQLRIQKGVSEYRMSYDLGHSRSYVYNISSGKALPPLVEFLAICDYLDVTPNQFFDDGVEYPALIKTALEELQKLNSEDLKLMISNIRRLTKDY
;
A
#
# COMPACT_ATOMS: atom_id res chain seq x y z
N MET A 1 -10.58 -3.19 2.01
CA MET A 1 -10.06 -2.28 0.97
C MET A 1 -11.05 -2.27 -0.18
N ASP A 2 -11.37 -1.09 -0.69
CA ASP A 2 -12.29 -0.91 -1.82
C ASP A 2 -11.59 -0.19 -2.99
N THR A 3 -12.34 0.09 -4.04
CA THR A 3 -11.84 0.79 -5.24
C THR A 3 -11.49 2.25 -4.95
N GLN A 4 -12.06 2.84 -3.89
CA GLN A 4 -11.75 4.20 -3.45
C GLN A 4 -10.35 4.30 -2.86
N PHE A 5 -9.97 3.34 -2.02
CA PHE A 5 -8.61 3.24 -1.49
C PHE A 5 -7.57 3.28 -2.61
N ILE A 6 -7.74 2.48 -3.66
CA ILE A 6 -6.74 2.35 -4.74
C ILE A 6 -6.52 3.71 -5.44
N ARG A 7 -7.60 4.41 -5.80
CA ARG A 7 -7.49 5.72 -6.49
C ARG A 7 -6.89 6.81 -5.59
N GLU A 8 -7.23 6.80 -4.31
CA GLU A 8 -6.71 7.76 -3.33
C GLU A 8 -5.22 7.52 -3.09
N ARG A 9 -4.83 6.25 -2.94
CA ARG A 9 -3.44 5.84 -2.72
C ARG A 9 -2.56 6.13 -3.94
N ILE A 10 -3.02 5.85 -5.16
CA ILE A 10 -2.32 6.25 -6.40
C ILE A 10 -2.12 7.78 -6.42
N THR A 11 -3.16 8.53 -6.06
CA THR A 11 -3.10 10.00 -6.03
C THR A 11 -2.09 10.51 -5.00
N GLN A 12 -2.13 9.96 -3.79
CA GLN A 12 -1.20 10.30 -2.70
C GLN A 12 0.26 10.05 -3.10
N LEU A 13 0.56 8.82 -3.54
CA LEU A 13 1.93 8.42 -3.91
C LEU A 13 2.45 9.23 -5.10
N ARG A 14 1.59 9.49 -6.10
CA ARG A 14 1.93 10.34 -7.24
C ARG A 14 2.32 11.75 -6.80
N ILE A 15 1.55 12.35 -5.90
CA ILE A 15 1.82 13.70 -5.36
C ILE A 15 3.12 13.70 -4.56
N GLN A 16 3.36 12.68 -3.72
CA GLN A 16 4.61 12.52 -2.98
C GLN A 16 5.82 12.42 -3.91
N LYS A 17 5.68 11.73 -5.05
CA LYS A 17 6.70 11.65 -6.10
C LYS A 17 6.82 12.94 -6.94
N GLY A 18 5.94 13.92 -6.76
CA GLY A 18 5.98 15.22 -7.47
C GLY A 18 5.56 15.16 -8.95
N VAL A 19 4.78 14.15 -9.34
CA VAL A 19 4.41 13.90 -10.76
C VAL A 19 2.98 14.33 -11.02
N SER A 20 2.67 14.93 -12.17
CA SER A 20 1.27 15.23 -12.58
C SER A 20 0.57 14.00 -13.18
N GLU A 21 -0.77 13.95 -13.17
CA GLU A 21 -1.52 12.84 -13.80
C GLU A 21 -1.18 12.69 -15.29
N TYR A 22 -1.02 13.82 -15.98
CA TYR A 22 -0.61 13.85 -17.37
C TYR A 22 0.77 13.23 -17.57
N ARG A 23 1.75 13.64 -16.75
CA ARG A 23 3.12 13.14 -16.86
C ARG A 23 3.17 11.63 -16.57
N MET A 24 2.51 11.20 -15.51
CA MET A 24 2.43 9.77 -15.16
C MET A 24 1.77 8.94 -16.26
N SER A 25 0.69 9.45 -16.87
CA SER A 25 0.04 8.75 -17.99
C SER A 25 0.99 8.60 -19.18
N TYR A 26 1.73 9.67 -19.51
CA TYR A 26 2.71 9.67 -20.59
C TYR A 26 3.87 8.71 -20.33
N ASP A 27 4.45 8.75 -19.12
CA ASP A 27 5.60 7.91 -18.75
C ASP A 27 5.23 6.41 -18.68
N LEU A 28 3.96 6.09 -18.37
CA LEU A 28 3.42 4.72 -18.43
C LEU A 28 3.02 4.29 -19.86
N GLY A 29 3.24 5.14 -20.88
CA GLY A 29 2.92 4.81 -22.28
C GLY A 29 1.42 4.89 -22.62
N HIS A 30 0.62 5.60 -21.83
CA HIS A 30 -0.83 5.69 -21.98
C HIS A 30 -1.30 7.04 -22.49
N SER A 31 -2.58 7.08 -22.90
CA SER A 31 -3.24 8.33 -23.28
C SER A 31 -3.31 9.31 -22.10
N ARG A 32 -3.38 10.61 -22.41
CA ARG A 32 -3.41 11.72 -21.42
C ARG A 32 -4.47 11.56 -20.33
N SER A 33 -5.59 10.90 -20.61
CA SER A 33 -6.70 10.74 -19.67
C SER A 33 -6.57 9.50 -18.77
N TYR A 34 -5.56 8.65 -18.97
CA TYR A 34 -5.47 7.35 -18.29
C TYR A 34 -5.44 7.48 -16.76
N VAL A 35 -4.43 8.15 -16.20
CA VAL A 35 -4.30 8.31 -14.74
C VAL A 35 -5.44 9.16 -14.18
N TYR A 36 -5.92 10.15 -14.93
CA TYR A 36 -7.11 10.94 -14.56
C TYR A 36 -8.38 10.07 -14.46
N ASN A 37 -8.60 9.13 -15.37
CA ASN A 37 -9.75 8.23 -15.31
C ASN A 37 -9.67 7.30 -14.09
N ILE A 38 -8.46 6.92 -13.67
CA ILE A 38 -8.24 6.15 -12.43
C ILE A 38 -8.52 7.02 -11.20
N SER A 39 -7.88 8.19 -11.10
CA SER A 39 -8.02 9.09 -9.94
C SER A 39 -9.46 9.60 -9.76
N SER A 40 -10.17 9.88 -10.86
CA SER A 40 -11.59 10.27 -10.84
C SER A 40 -12.56 9.10 -10.64
N GLY A 41 -12.08 7.86 -10.60
CA GLY A 41 -12.91 6.66 -10.40
C GLY A 41 -13.74 6.23 -11.61
N LYS A 42 -13.47 6.77 -12.80
CA LYS A 42 -14.10 6.34 -14.06
C LYS A 42 -13.60 4.98 -14.53
N ALA A 43 -12.40 4.60 -14.11
CA ALA A 43 -11.78 3.33 -14.43
C ALA A 43 -10.95 2.81 -13.25
N LEU A 44 -10.61 1.53 -13.30
CA LEU A 44 -9.59 0.92 -12.46
C LEU A 44 -8.47 0.38 -13.36
N PRO A 45 -7.20 0.44 -12.91
CA PRO A 45 -6.13 -0.18 -13.66
C PRO A 45 -6.33 -1.71 -13.66
N PRO A 46 -6.22 -2.39 -14.81
CA PRO A 46 -6.01 -3.84 -14.84
C PRO A 46 -4.82 -4.25 -13.96
N LEU A 47 -4.77 -5.50 -13.49
CA LEU A 47 -3.71 -5.93 -12.57
C LEU A 47 -2.28 -5.70 -13.10
N VAL A 48 -2.06 -5.95 -14.40
CA VAL A 48 -0.75 -5.72 -15.03
C VAL A 48 -0.36 -4.24 -14.98
N GLU A 49 -1.33 -3.36 -15.24
CA GLU A 49 -1.12 -1.92 -15.15
C GLU A 49 -0.93 -1.45 -13.72
N PHE A 50 -1.62 -2.06 -12.76
CA PHE A 50 -1.41 -1.78 -11.34
C PHE A 50 0.03 -2.09 -10.91
N LEU A 51 0.61 -3.20 -11.38
CA LEU A 51 2.02 -3.52 -11.12
C LEU A 51 2.95 -2.48 -11.75
N ALA A 52 2.70 -2.07 -13.00
CA ALA A 52 3.46 -1.01 -13.65
C ALA A 52 3.34 0.34 -12.91
N ILE A 53 2.16 0.65 -12.37
CA ILE A 53 1.94 1.82 -11.52
C ILE A 53 2.74 1.72 -10.21
N CYS A 54 2.78 0.55 -9.57
CA CYS A 54 3.59 0.32 -8.36
C CYS A 54 5.08 0.56 -8.65
N ASP A 55 5.59 -0.06 -9.71
CA ASP A 55 6.99 0.11 -10.15
C ASP A 55 7.29 1.58 -10.46
N TYR A 56 6.38 2.26 -11.18
CA TYR A 56 6.51 3.69 -11.47
C TYR A 56 6.50 4.55 -10.22
N LEU A 57 5.82 4.16 -9.14
CA LEU A 57 5.72 4.91 -7.88
C LEU A 57 6.80 4.51 -6.86
N ASP A 58 7.74 3.65 -7.23
CA ASP A 58 8.80 3.12 -6.36
C ASP A 58 8.26 2.42 -5.09
N VAL A 59 7.12 1.75 -5.21
CA VAL A 59 6.52 0.96 -4.12
C VAL A 59 6.24 -0.47 -4.60
N THR A 60 6.39 -1.44 -3.71
CA THR A 60 5.85 -2.79 -3.95
C THR A 60 4.33 -2.80 -3.76
N PRO A 61 3.59 -3.77 -4.33
CA PRO A 61 2.15 -3.94 -4.05
C PRO A 61 1.85 -4.03 -2.55
N ASN A 62 2.70 -4.70 -1.77
CA ASN A 62 2.53 -4.77 -0.33
C ASN A 62 2.60 -3.39 0.32
N GLN A 63 3.63 -2.59 0.01
CA GLN A 63 3.78 -1.21 0.51
C GLN A 63 2.70 -0.26 -0.02
N PHE A 64 2.19 -0.51 -1.23
CA PHE A 64 1.07 0.23 -1.78
C PHE A 64 -0.15 0.09 -0.86
N PHE A 65 -0.47 -1.14 -0.44
CA PHE A 65 -1.60 -1.43 0.45
C PHE A 65 -1.30 -1.23 1.95
N ASP A 66 -0.05 -1.00 2.33
CA ASP A 66 0.38 -0.78 3.71
C ASP A 66 0.48 0.71 4.05
N ASP A 67 -0.66 1.42 4.08
CA ASP A 67 -0.72 2.87 4.24
C ASP A 67 -1.09 3.37 5.66
N GLY A 68 -1.48 2.44 6.54
CA GLY A 68 -1.95 2.73 7.90
C GLY A 68 -0.98 2.37 9.02
N VAL A 69 0.24 1.92 8.71
CA VAL A 69 1.21 1.52 9.74
C VAL A 69 2.08 2.70 10.15
N GLU A 70 1.86 3.18 11.38
CA GLU A 70 2.60 4.31 11.99
C GLU A 70 4.11 4.02 12.14
N TYR A 71 4.47 2.75 12.41
CA TYR A 71 5.85 2.31 12.63
C TYR A 71 6.24 1.13 11.71
N PRO A 72 6.31 1.31 10.38
CA PRO A 72 6.34 0.22 9.41
C PRO A 72 7.61 -0.65 9.52
N ALA A 73 8.76 -0.05 9.80
CA ALA A 73 10.01 -0.79 10.00
C ALA A 73 9.97 -1.68 11.26
N LEU A 74 9.38 -1.17 12.36
CA LEU A 74 9.26 -1.91 13.61
C LEU A 74 8.25 -3.05 13.49
N ILE A 75 7.10 -2.80 12.85
CA ILE A 75 6.09 -3.84 12.59
C ILE A 75 6.67 -4.94 11.70
N LYS A 76 7.39 -4.57 10.62
CA LYS A 76 8.06 -5.54 9.76
C LYS A 76 9.04 -6.42 10.55
N THR A 77 9.90 -5.81 11.36
CA THR A 77 10.86 -6.54 12.22
C THR A 77 10.14 -7.47 13.19
N ALA A 78 9.06 -6.99 13.82
CA ALA A 78 8.26 -7.82 14.73
C ALA A 78 7.64 -9.03 14.00
N LEU A 79 7.10 -8.84 12.79
CA LEU A 79 6.57 -9.94 11.98
C LEU A 79 7.64 -10.98 11.62
N GLU A 80 8.84 -10.53 11.24
CA GLU A 80 9.98 -11.41 10.93
C GLU A 80 10.41 -12.26 12.14
N GLU A 81 10.40 -11.70 13.35
CA GLU A 81 10.69 -12.46 14.57
C GLU A 81 9.56 -13.41 14.96
N LEU A 82 8.30 -12.96 14.85
CA LEU A 82 7.13 -13.78 15.17
C LEU A 82 7.04 -15.03 14.26
N GLN A 83 7.44 -14.92 12.99
CA GLN A 83 7.47 -16.06 12.05
C GLN A 83 8.40 -17.20 12.46
N LYS A 84 9.36 -16.96 13.37
CA LYS A 84 10.30 -17.97 13.88
C LYS A 84 9.75 -18.78 15.05
N LEU A 85 8.64 -18.33 15.65
CA LEU A 85 8.08 -18.92 16.86
C LEU A 85 7.18 -20.13 16.55
N ASN A 86 7.11 -21.07 17.50
CA ASN A 86 6.12 -22.15 17.45
C ASN A 86 4.72 -21.66 17.86
N SER A 87 3.72 -22.54 17.74
CA SER A 87 2.32 -22.18 18.02
C SER A 87 2.05 -21.76 19.47
N GLU A 88 2.75 -22.32 20.45
CA GLU A 88 2.52 -21.97 21.86
C GLU A 88 3.12 -20.60 22.20
N ASP A 89 4.32 -20.32 21.69
CA ASP A 89 4.96 -19.02 21.87
C ASP A 89 4.20 -17.90 21.14
N LEU A 90 3.65 -18.18 19.94
CA LEU A 90 2.77 -17.23 19.25
C LEU A 90 1.50 -16.91 20.06
N LYS A 91 0.88 -17.91 20.70
CA LYS A 91 -0.28 -17.69 21.57
C LYS A 91 0.08 -16.80 22.77
N LEU A 92 1.24 -17.01 23.37
CA LEU A 92 1.73 -16.16 24.47
C LEU A 92 1.93 -14.71 24.01
N MET A 93 2.58 -14.50 22.86
CA MET A 93 2.78 -13.17 22.29
C MET A 93 1.44 -12.47 22.02
N ILE A 94 0.47 -13.17 21.43
CA ILE A 94 -0.89 -12.64 21.21
C ILE A 94 -1.58 -12.27 22.53
N SER A 95 -1.43 -13.09 23.58
CA SER A 95 -1.98 -12.78 24.91
C SER A 95 -1.39 -11.50 25.48
N ASN A 96 -0.07 -11.32 25.39
CA ASN A 96 0.61 -10.11 25.84
C ASN A 96 0.15 -8.87 25.07
N ILE A 97 0.10 -8.95 23.73
CA ILE A 97 -0.39 -7.85 22.87
C ILE A 97 -1.81 -7.46 23.27
N ARG A 98 -2.72 -8.44 23.39
CA ARG A 98 -4.13 -8.19 23.79
C ARG A 98 -4.27 -7.53 25.15
N ARG A 99 -3.38 -7.87 26.10
CA ARG A 99 -3.34 -7.22 27.41
C ARG A 99 -2.92 -5.76 27.30
N LEU A 100 -1.86 -5.47 26.52
CA LEU A 100 -1.34 -4.11 26.35
C LEU A 100 -2.31 -3.19 25.59
N THR A 101 -3.07 -3.74 24.63
CA THR A 101 -4.06 -2.96 23.86
C THR A 101 -5.41 -2.80 24.59
N LYS A 102 -5.61 -3.45 25.74
CA LYS A 102 -6.85 -3.33 26.52
C LYS A 102 -6.92 -2.06 27.36
N ASP A 103 -5.76 -1.46 27.62
CA ASP A 103 -5.60 -0.26 28.45
C ASP A 103 -5.50 1.03 27.59
N TYR A 104 -5.77 0.91 26.29
CA TYR A 104 -5.83 2.00 25.30
C TYR A 104 -7.24 2.13 24.71
#